data_AF-A0AAU0YRY5-F1
#
_entry.id   AF-A0AAU0YRY5-F1
#
_cell.length_a   1.000
_cell.length_b   1.000
_cell.length_c   1.000
_cell.angle_alpha   90.00
_cell.angle_beta   90.00
_cell.angle_gamma   90.00
#
_symmetry.space_group_name_H-M   'P 1'
#
loop_
_entity.id
_entity.type
_entity.pdbx_description
1 polymer ?
#
loop_
_entity_poly.entity_id
_entity_poly.type
_entity_poly.pdbx_seq_one_letter_code
_entity_poly.pdbx_strand_id
1 'polypeptide(L)'
;MAPTDQAAAAHTVGAAMLLAVNDGDGRASDWYGSPDGETTGQIPVASLTMDEGETLIKKINAAGKSRVKLAVEAHPAPKYLYDLVDYHQGGIPKDPSAATDPGSLARIDLDFAPPTGEQVTESREDSPPYEYGPAANPHAVYGMVRVARFPTELVAPGRRTDWVSAGAGVKWQQYARIDGWSSNTDVRTYQPGSVQKDRWFGPITRPRLTSAEIPFRGEYGMSLYVTGNAGDGGSAHNGHANLVSGTYSLYQGDKLLGQRRSEDAPTLDVWDLEPQKLPYQLIADTKSGAEFGPYSPTTHTEWNFTSGAAEGAQAVPLVQLDYGTDVDAAGRATRKSDFSITPEVLGSSAARDALSSLRLEISYDDGATWHRQDMKEKKGTWQTSLSAPHRADYVSIRVTAKQRNGGGVTQTVTRAFGLK
;
A
#
# COMPACT_ATOMS: atom_id res chain seq x y z
N MET A 1 -33.04 -25.49 1.61
CA MET A 1 -32.06 -25.55 2.71
C MET A 1 -31.11 -24.38 2.52
N ALA A 2 -30.86 -23.56 3.54
CA ALA A 2 -29.97 -22.42 3.39
C ALA A 2 -28.56 -22.91 2.99
N PRO A 3 -27.81 -22.19 2.15
CA PRO A 3 -26.46 -22.57 1.71
C PRO A 3 -25.53 -23.00 2.86
N THR A 4 -25.54 -22.24 3.96
CA THR A 4 -24.81 -22.55 5.21
C THR A 4 -25.18 -23.91 5.80
N ASP A 5 -26.48 -24.24 5.85
CA ASP A 5 -26.96 -25.54 6.33
C ASP A 5 -26.53 -26.69 5.41
N GLN A 6 -26.45 -26.45 4.09
CA GLN A 6 -25.99 -27.47 3.15
C GLN A 6 -24.53 -27.83 3.39
N ALA A 7 -23.67 -26.83 3.59
CA ALA A 7 -22.26 -27.02 3.89
C ALA A 7 -22.06 -27.73 5.25
N ALA A 8 -22.79 -27.32 6.28
CA ALA A 8 -22.74 -27.95 7.60
C ALA A 8 -23.21 -29.41 7.58
N ALA A 9 -24.29 -29.72 6.86
CA ALA A 9 -24.78 -31.08 6.69
C ALA A 9 -23.78 -31.97 5.95
N ALA A 10 -23.19 -31.47 4.86
CA ALA A 10 -22.16 -32.16 4.11
C ALA A 10 -20.91 -32.43 4.98
N HIS A 11 -20.48 -31.44 5.77
CA HIS A 11 -19.37 -31.63 6.71
C HIS A 11 -19.67 -32.70 7.76
N THR A 12 -20.87 -32.69 8.35
CA THR A 12 -21.31 -33.62 9.40
C THR A 12 -21.24 -35.08 8.95
N VAL A 13 -21.54 -35.36 7.68
CA VAL A 13 -21.47 -36.71 7.10
C VAL A 13 -20.06 -37.08 6.58
N GLY A 14 -19.06 -36.22 6.81
CA GLY A 14 -17.68 -36.44 6.41
C GLY A 14 -17.43 -36.25 4.91
N ALA A 15 -18.23 -35.44 4.22
CA ALA A 15 -17.97 -35.11 2.82
C ALA A 15 -16.65 -34.34 2.69
N ALA A 16 -15.85 -34.69 1.67
CA ALA A 16 -14.61 -34.00 1.38
C ALA A 16 -14.81 -32.63 0.70
N MET A 17 -15.96 -32.43 0.05
CA MET A 17 -16.32 -31.23 -0.71
C MET A 17 -17.83 -31.20 -0.94
N LEU A 18 -18.40 -30.00 -1.09
CA LEU A 18 -19.75 -29.78 -1.62
C LEU A 18 -19.67 -29.19 -3.03
N LEU A 19 -20.39 -29.78 -3.98
CA LEU A 19 -20.63 -29.19 -5.30
C LEU A 19 -22.06 -28.66 -5.34
N ALA A 20 -22.22 -27.35 -5.36
CA ALA A 20 -23.53 -26.70 -5.38
C ALA A 20 -23.96 -26.46 -6.82
N VAL A 21 -25.03 -27.13 -7.27
CA VAL A 21 -25.57 -26.94 -8.61
C VAL A 21 -26.58 -25.79 -8.58
N ASN A 22 -26.34 -24.76 -9.39
CA ASN A 22 -27.30 -23.68 -9.57
C ASN A 22 -28.48 -24.17 -10.42
N ASP A 23 -29.71 -23.82 -10.03
CA ASP A 23 -30.94 -24.12 -10.78
C ASP A 23 -31.45 -22.93 -11.61
N GLY A 24 -30.69 -21.83 -11.63
CA GLY A 24 -30.88 -20.67 -12.51
C GLY A 24 -29.68 -20.41 -13.44
N ASP A 25 -29.64 -19.21 -14.01
CA ASP A 25 -28.58 -18.80 -14.94
C ASP A 25 -27.23 -18.61 -14.24
N GLY A 26 -26.16 -19.08 -14.88
CA GLY A 26 -24.78 -18.90 -14.39
C GLY A 26 -24.41 -19.82 -13.22
N ARG A 27 -23.29 -19.48 -12.55
CA ARG A 27 -22.86 -20.17 -11.32
C ARG A 27 -23.54 -19.54 -10.11
N ALA A 28 -23.95 -20.38 -9.15
CA ALA A 28 -24.47 -19.87 -7.87
C ALA A 28 -23.37 -19.12 -7.11
N SER A 29 -23.73 -18.00 -6.52
CA SER A 29 -22.87 -17.18 -5.67
C SER A 29 -23.59 -16.91 -4.35
N ASP A 30 -23.39 -17.81 -3.39
CA ASP A 30 -24.00 -17.77 -2.07
C ASP A 30 -22.95 -17.95 -0.97
N TRP A 31 -23.32 -17.59 0.25
CA TRP A 31 -22.46 -17.79 1.42
C TRP A 31 -22.63 -19.19 2.00
N TYR A 32 -21.61 -20.05 1.81
CA TYR A 32 -21.52 -21.39 2.39
C TYR A 32 -20.60 -21.47 3.62
N GLY A 33 -20.25 -20.32 4.19
CA GLY A 33 -19.48 -20.22 5.42
C GLY A 33 -20.33 -20.44 6.67
N SER A 34 -19.84 -19.96 7.81
CA SER A 34 -20.59 -20.01 9.06
C SER A 34 -21.74 -18.99 9.06
N PRO A 35 -22.78 -19.18 9.89
CA PRO A 35 -23.91 -18.25 9.96
C PRO A 35 -23.58 -16.81 10.37
N ASP A 36 -22.34 -16.55 10.83
CA ASP A 36 -21.84 -15.21 11.15
C ASP A 36 -21.58 -14.33 9.91
N GLY A 37 -21.57 -14.92 8.70
CA GLY A 37 -21.32 -14.20 7.45
C GLY A 37 -19.84 -13.86 7.21
N GLU A 38 -18.94 -14.33 8.08
CA GLU A 38 -17.52 -13.96 8.05
C GLU A 38 -16.60 -15.19 8.06
N THR A 39 -16.90 -16.19 8.89
CA THR A 39 -16.03 -17.36 9.03
C THR A 39 -16.20 -18.28 7.83
N THR A 40 -15.10 -18.52 7.11
CA THR A 40 -15.07 -19.40 5.94
C THR A 40 -15.54 -20.83 6.29
N GLY A 41 -16.11 -21.51 5.28
CA GLY A 41 -16.76 -22.81 5.47
C GLY A 41 -15.81 -23.94 5.87
N GLN A 42 -16.34 -24.92 6.59
CA GLN A 42 -15.59 -26.07 7.13
C GLN A 42 -15.19 -27.12 6.08
N ILE A 43 -15.77 -27.02 4.87
CA ILE A 43 -15.45 -27.84 3.72
C ILE A 43 -15.31 -26.96 2.47
N PRO A 44 -14.49 -27.33 1.49
CA PRO A 44 -14.47 -26.66 0.20
C PRO A 44 -15.83 -26.75 -0.50
N VAL A 45 -16.26 -25.65 -1.10
CA VAL A 45 -17.50 -25.56 -1.88
C VAL A 45 -17.16 -25.01 -3.26
N ALA A 46 -17.65 -25.66 -4.32
CA ALA A 46 -17.60 -25.11 -5.67
C ALA A 46 -18.99 -25.10 -6.27
N SER A 47 -19.34 -24.01 -6.95
CA SER A 47 -20.61 -23.90 -7.66
C SER A 47 -20.48 -24.35 -9.12
N LEU A 48 -21.47 -25.10 -9.58
CA LEU A 48 -21.62 -25.55 -10.96
C LEU A 48 -22.78 -24.81 -11.62
N THR A 49 -22.68 -24.58 -12.93
CA THR A 49 -23.86 -24.19 -13.70
C THR A 49 -24.88 -25.33 -13.75
N MET A 50 -26.12 -25.04 -14.11
CA MET A 50 -27.17 -26.05 -14.28
C MET A 50 -26.72 -27.17 -15.24
N ASP A 51 -26.20 -26.82 -16.42
CA ASP A 51 -25.76 -27.79 -17.43
C ASP A 51 -24.58 -28.67 -16.97
N GLU A 52 -23.60 -28.07 -16.29
CA GLU A 52 -22.46 -28.80 -15.71
C GLU A 52 -22.95 -29.77 -14.63
N GLY A 53 -23.86 -29.31 -13.76
CA GLY A 53 -24.46 -30.09 -12.69
C GLY A 53 -25.28 -31.26 -13.22
N GLU A 54 -26.16 -31.03 -14.20
CA GLU A 54 -26.94 -32.11 -14.83
C GLU A 54 -26.04 -33.15 -15.50
N THR A 55 -24.99 -32.71 -16.18
CA THR A 55 -24.01 -33.60 -16.83
C THR A 55 -23.32 -34.48 -15.79
N LEU A 56 -22.91 -33.88 -14.66
CA LEU A 56 -22.31 -34.61 -13.55
C LEU A 56 -23.29 -35.61 -12.92
N ILE A 57 -24.54 -35.20 -12.67
CA ILE A 57 -25.59 -36.07 -12.11
C ILE A 57 -25.86 -37.25 -13.04
N LYS A 58 -26.01 -37.02 -14.35
CA LYS A 58 -26.18 -38.09 -15.36
C LYS A 58 -25.00 -39.06 -15.34
N LYS A 59 -23.75 -38.57 -15.23
CA LYS A 59 -22.55 -39.39 -15.13
C LYS A 59 -22.51 -40.23 -13.85
N ILE A 60 -22.90 -39.66 -12.72
CA ILE A 60 -23.02 -40.37 -11.43
C ILE A 60 -24.07 -41.48 -11.53
N ASN A 61 -25.25 -41.17 -12.07
CA ASN A 61 -26.34 -42.13 -12.25
C ASN A 61 -25.95 -43.27 -13.19
N ALA A 62 -25.26 -42.97 -14.30
CA ALA A 62 -24.77 -43.96 -15.25
C ALA A 62 -23.66 -44.85 -14.68
N ALA A 63 -22.83 -44.35 -13.75
CA ALA A 63 -21.78 -45.13 -13.12
C ALA A 63 -22.34 -46.22 -12.17
N GLY A 64 -23.55 -46.03 -11.63
CA GLY A 64 -24.22 -46.99 -10.76
C GLY A 64 -23.37 -47.32 -9.52
N LYS A 65 -22.93 -48.58 -9.40
CA LYS A 65 -22.04 -49.03 -8.30
C LYS A 65 -20.56 -48.67 -8.52
N SER A 66 -20.20 -48.22 -9.72
CA SER A 66 -18.84 -47.79 -10.04
C SER A 66 -18.57 -46.39 -9.48
N ARG A 67 -17.32 -46.11 -9.11
CA ARG A 67 -16.95 -44.80 -8.56
C ARG A 67 -16.70 -43.80 -9.68
N VAL A 68 -17.33 -42.63 -9.59
CA VAL A 68 -16.90 -41.44 -10.33
C VAL A 68 -15.70 -40.84 -9.61
N LYS A 69 -14.61 -40.58 -10.33
CA LYS A 69 -13.45 -39.85 -9.80
C LYS A 69 -13.55 -38.39 -10.20
N LEU A 70 -13.37 -37.51 -9.23
CA LEU A 70 -13.23 -36.07 -9.43
C LEU A 70 -11.80 -35.69 -9.06
N ALA A 71 -11.11 -35.01 -9.97
CA ALA A 71 -9.88 -34.32 -9.67
C ALA A 71 -10.23 -32.87 -9.34
N VAL A 72 -9.74 -32.37 -8.21
CA VAL A 72 -9.98 -31.00 -7.75
C VAL A 72 -8.64 -30.34 -7.53
N GLU A 73 -8.48 -29.15 -8.08
CA GLU A 73 -7.36 -28.25 -7.83
C GLU A 73 -7.95 -26.91 -7.39
N ALA A 74 -7.39 -26.33 -6.34
CA ALA A 74 -7.81 -25.05 -5.80
C ALA A 74 -6.63 -24.07 -5.81
N HIS A 75 -6.90 -22.85 -6.24
CA HIS A 75 -5.96 -21.74 -6.20
C HIS A 75 -6.55 -20.64 -5.32
N PRO A 76 -6.43 -20.75 -3.98
CA PRO A 76 -7.07 -19.82 -3.05
C PRO A 76 -6.48 -18.41 -3.10
N ALA A 77 -5.31 -18.24 -3.73
CA ALA A 77 -4.70 -16.95 -4.02
C ALA A 77 -4.16 -16.93 -5.46
N PRO A 78 -4.37 -15.84 -6.21
CA PRO A 78 -3.88 -15.72 -7.58
C PRO A 78 -2.35 -15.58 -7.61
N LYS A 79 -1.70 -16.26 -8.57
CA LYS A 79 -0.26 -16.04 -8.87
C LYS A 79 -0.03 -14.80 -9.73
N TYR A 80 -1.06 -14.37 -10.45
CA TYR A 80 -1.09 -13.16 -11.24
C TYR A 80 -2.50 -12.60 -11.28
N LEU A 81 -2.62 -11.28 -11.48
CA LEU A 81 -3.89 -10.59 -11.54
C LEU A 81 -3.92 -9.62 -12.74
N TYR A 82 -5.10 -9.40 -13.30
CA TYR A 82 -5.35 -8.39 -14.31
C TYR A 82 -6.38 -7.40 -13.79
N ASP A 83 -5.96 -6.16 -13.54
CA ASP A 83 -6.87 -5.06 -13.23
C ASP A 83 -7.06 -4.20 -14.48
N LEU A 84 -8.24 -4.30 -15.07
CA LEU A 84 -8.54 -3.68 -16.35
C LEU A 84 -9.61 -2.62 -16.16
N VAL A 85 -9.34 -1.43 -16.68
CA VAL A 85 -10.35 -0.39 -16.87
C VAL A 85 -10.62 -0.17 -18.35
N ASP A 86 -11.87 0.08 -18.66
CA ASP A 86 -12.33 0.57 -19.95
C ASP A 86 -13.40 1.65 -19.73
N TYR A 87 -13.03 2.91 -19.96
CA TYR A 87 -13.91 4.06 -19.73
C TYR A 87 -14.57 4.50 -21.03
N HIS A 88 -15.90 4.56 -21.03
CA HIS A 88 -16.67 5.05 -22.17
C HIS A 88 -17.45 6.32 -21.80
N GLN A 89 -17.41 7.32 -22.68
CA GLN A 89 -18.18 8.56 -22.55
C GLN A 89 -19.20 8.67 -23.69
N GLY A 90 -20.45 8.97 -23.35
CA GLY A 90 -21.50 9.30 -24.33
C GLY A 90 -22.15 8.11 -25.05
N GLY A 91 -21.73 6.86 -24.79
CA GLY A 91 -22.37 5.65 -25.32
C GLY A 91 -21.56 4.38 -25.06
N ILE A 92 -22.20 3.23 -25.25
CA ILE A 92 -21.54 1.92 -25.21
C ILE A 92 -20.86 1.69 -26.56
N PRO A 93 -19.57 1.31 -26.61
CA PRO A 93 -18.88 1.03 -27.87
C PRO A 93 -19.48 -0.18 -28.58
N LYS A 94 -19.20 -0.32 -29.89
CA LYS A 94 -19.58 -1.52 -30.65
C LYS A 94 -18.85 -2.78 -30.15
N ASP A 95 -17.66 -2.60 -29.58
CA ASP A 95 -16.87 -3.65 -28.94
C ASP A 95 -16.49 -3.17 -27.54
N PRO A 96 -17.09 -3.72 -26.47
CA PRO A 96 -16.80 -3.37 -25.08
C PRO A 96 -15.67 -4.24 -24.48
N SER A 97 -14.89 -4.93 -25.30
CA SER A 97 -13.81 -5.81 -24.81
C SER A 97 -12.62 -4.98 -24.33
N ALA A 98 -12.20 -5.22 -23.08
CA ALA A 98 -11.03 -4.55 -22.52
C ALA A 98 -9.74 -4.89 -23.31
N ALA A 99 -8.90 -3.89 -23.52
CA ALA A 99 -7.57 -4.09 -24.08
C ALA A 99 -6.69 -4.89 -23.09
N THR A 100 -6.22 -6.05 -23.53
CA THR A 100 -5.43 -6.98 -22.70
C THR A 100 -4.04 -7.26 -23.27
N ASP A 101 -3.66 -6.58 -24.35
CA ASP A 101 -2.33 -6.73 -24.94
C ASP A 101 -1.24 -6.29 -23.94
N PRO A 102 -0.20 -7.11 -23.68
CA PRO A 102 0.82 -6.77 -22.70
C PRO A 102 1.56 -5.45 -22.97
N GLY A 103 1.63 -4.99 -24.23
CA GLY A 103 2.24 -3.70 -24.58
C GLY A 103 1.36 -2.50 -24.21
N SER A 104 0.05 -2.71 -24.04
CA SER A 104 -0.91 -1.70 -23.61
C SER A 104 -1.04 -1.60 -22.07
N LEU A 105 -0.62 -2.65 -21.37
CA LEU A 105 -0.68 -2.74 -19.91
C LEU A 105 0.65 -2.33 -19.26
N ALA A 106 0.61 -2.03 -17.97
CA ALA A 106 1.80 -1.96 -17.12
C ALA A 106 1.90 -3.22 -16.27
N ARG A 107 3.13 -3.71 -16.05
CA ARG A 107 3.41 -4.84 -15.17
C ARG A 107 3.88 -4.34 -13.81
N ILE A 108 3.37 -4.93 -12.75
CA ILE A 108 3.80 -4.68 -11.38
C ILE A 108 4.27 -6.01 -10.78
N ASP A 109 5.55 -6.08 -10.44
CA ASP A 109 6.12 -7.19 -9.69
C ASP A 109 5.99 -6.89 -8.19
N LEU A 110 4.98 -7.49 -7.56
CA LEU A 110 4.68 -7.34 -6.15
C LEU A 110 5.38 -8.40 -5.30
N ASP A 111 5.72 -8.02 -4.08
CA ASP A 111 6.13 -8.92 -3.01
C ASP A 111 5.37 -8.58 -1.73
N PHE A 112 4.50 -9.48 -1.27
CA PHE A 112 3.75 -9.32 -0.03
C PHE A 112 4.52 -10.01 1.10
N ALA A 113 5.07 -9.24 2.03
CA ALA A 113 5.92 -9.74 3.10
C ALA A 113 5.32 -9.48 4.50
N PRO A 114 4.08 -9.94 4.77
CA PRO A 114 3.47 -9.73 6.08
C PRO A 114 4.26 -10.46 7.19
N PRO A 115 4.12 -10.04 8.46
CA PRO A 115 4.60 -10.81 9.59
C PRO A 115 4.09 -12.27 9.55
N THR A 116 4.86 -13.19 10.14
CA THR A 116 4.52 -14.62 10.10
C THR A 116 3.17 -14.88 10.76
N GLY A 117 2.25 -15.54 10.04
CA GLY A 117 0.92 -15.88 10.53
C GLY A 117 -0.16 -14.86 10.19
N GLU A 118 0.22 -13.71 9.64
CA GLU A 118 -0.72 -12.68 9.21
C GLU A 118 -1.31 -12.98 7.82
N GLN A 119 -2.59 -12.68 7.65
CA GLN A 119 -3.31 -12.82 6.39
C GLN A 119 -3.44 -11.45 5.72
N VAL A 120 -2.89 -11.33 4.53
CA VAL A 120 -3.03 -10.11 3.73
C VAL A 120 -4.35 -10.14 2.97
N THR A 121 -5.05 -9.02 3.04
CA THR A 121 -6.09 -8.65 2.08
C THR A 121 -5.64 -7.45 1.25
N GLU A 122 -6.01 -7.43 -0.02
CA GLU A 122 -5.57 -6.39 -0.95
C GLU A 122 -6.69 -5.99 -1.91
N SER A 123 -6.71 -4.74 -2.31
CA SER A 123 -7.57 -4.25 -3.37
C SER A 123 -6.88 -3.14 -4.14
N ARG A 124 -7.11 -3.08 -5.44
CA ARG A 124 -6.69 -1.98 -6.30
C ARG A 124 -7.92 -1.32 -6.89
N GLU A 125 -7.96 0.00 -6.77
CA GLU A 125 -9.10 0.79 -7.20
C GLU A 125 -8.64 1.80 -8.25
N ASP A 126 -9.41 1.91 -9.32
CA ASP A 126 -9.21 2.92 -10.33
C ASP A 126 -9.84 4.25 -9.93
N SER A 127 -9.41 5.35 -10.55
CA SER A 127 -10.03 6.66 -10.38
C SER A 127 -10.51 7.24 -11.71
N PRO A 128 -11.78 6.98 -12.07
CA PRO A 128 -12.35 7.44 -13.33
C PRO A 128 -12.36 8.97 -13.42
N PRO A 129 -12.20 9.54 -14.62
CA PRO A 129 -12.13 11.00 -14.81
C PRO A 129 -13.44 11.73 -14.52
N TYR A 130 -14.57 11.00 -14.43
CA TYR A 130 -15.89 11.55 -14.11
C TYR A 130 -16.19 11.53 -12.61
N GLU A 131 -15.34 10.93 -11.77
CA GLU A 131 -15.48 11.00 -10.32
C GLU A 131 -14.90 12.31 -9.78
N TYR A 132 -15.64 12.98 -8.91
CA TYR A 132 -15.20 14.20 -8.24
C TYR A 132 -14.36 13.83 -7.01
N GLY A 133 -13.04 13.81 -7.19
CA GLY A 133 -12.05 13.46 -6.16
C GLY A 133 -11.26 12.21 -6.51
N PRO A 134 -10.14 11.92 -5.82
CA PRO A 134 -9.52 10.60 -5.94
C PRO A 134 -10.56 9.55 -5.52
N ALA A 135 -10.75 8.52 -6.34
CA ALA A 135 -11.83 7.53 -6.17
C ALA A 135 -11.88 6.90 -4.77
N ALA A 136 -10.76 6.91 -4.07
CA ALA A 136 -10.77 6.85 -2.62
C ALA A 136 -9.86 7.96 -2.08
N ASN A 137 -10.46 9.04 -1.59
CA ASN A 137 -9.78 9.78 -0.52
C ASN A 137 -9.81 8.83 0.70
N PRO A 138 -8.68 8.21 1.10
CA PRO A 138 -8.67 7.31 2.26
C PRO A 138 -9.14 8.03 3.54
N HIS A 139 -9.09 9.37 3.53
CA HIS A 139 -9.51 10.26 4.61
C HIS A 139 -10.80 11.03 4.28
N ALA A 140 -11.70 10.46 3.49
CA ALA A 140 -13.05 11.00 3.30
C ALA A 140 -13.85 10.93 4.62
N VAL A 141 -13.50 11.80 5.56
CA VAL A 141 -14.35 12.17 6.70
C VAL A 141 -15.62 12.76 6.08
N TYR A 142 -16.79 12.24 6.43
CA TYR A 142 -18.12 12.60 5.89
C TYR A 142 -18.66 11.83 4.67
N GLY A 143 -18.26 10.58 4.45
CA GLY A 143 -19.10 9.61 3.69
C GLY A 143 -19.51 10.03 2.27
N MET A 144 -18.79 10.97 1.66
CA MET A 144 -19.26 11.67 0.46
C MET A 144 -18.64 11.15 -0.84
N VAL A 145 -17.67 10.22 -0.83
CA VAL A 145 -17.19 9.61 -2.08
C VAL A 145 -16.78 8.14 -1.86
N ARG A 146 -17.72 7.22 -2.11
CA ARG A 146 -17.51 6.05 -2.97
C ARG A 146 -18.84 5.40 -3.42
N VAL A 147 -18.89 5.06 -4.71
CA VAL A 147 -19.63 3.91 -5.26
C VAL A 147 -18.80 2.66 -4.94
N ALA A 148 -19.43 1.53 -4.60
CA ALA A 148 -18.87 0.32 -3.98
C ALA A 148 -17.36 0.06 -4.22
N ARG A 149 -16.61 -0.20 -3.13
CA ARG A 149 -15.21 -0.67 -3.20
C ARG A 149 -15.13 -2.00 -3.96
N PHE A 150 -14.06 -2.21 -4.73
CA PHE A 150 -13.73 -3.56 -5.18
C PHE A 150 -13.56 -4.46 -3.94
N PRO A 151 -14.11 -5.68 -3.94
CA PRO A 151 -13.92 -6.61 -2.83
C PRO A 151 -12.42 -6.84 -2.64
N THR A 152 -11.98 -6.82 -1.38
CA THR A 152 -10.59 -7.14 -1.05
C THR A 152 -10.35 -8.64 -1.26
N GLU A 153 -9.27 -8.98 -1.95
CA GLU A 153 -8.88 -10.36 -2.21
C GLU A 153 -7.88 -10.86 -1.17
N LEU A 154 -7.91 -12.17 -0.89
CA LEU A 154 -6.89 -12.82 -0.09
C LEU A 154 -5.60 -12.94 -0.90
N VAL A 155 -4.49 -12.57 -0.28
CA VAL A 155 -3.17 -12.62 -0.91
C VAL A 155 -2.29 -13.62 -0.18
N ALA A 156 -1.62 -14.49 -0.94
CA ALA A 156 -0.60 -15.36 -0.39
C ALA A 156 0.70 -14.56 -0.16
N PRO A 157 1.41 -14.78 0.96
CA PRO A 157 2.74 -14.21 1.15
C PRO A 157 3.70 -14.58 0.02
N GLY A 158 4.52 -13.62 -0.40
CA GLY A 158 5.50 -13.74 -1.47
C GLY A 158 5.10 -13.00 -2.75
N ARG A 159 5.62 -13.49 -3.87
CA ARG A 159 5.58 -12.78 -5.15
C ARG A 159 4.28 -12.98 -5.90
N ARG A 160 3.72 -11.88 -6.42
CA ARG A 160 2.60 -11.86 -7.37
C ARG A 160 2.94 -10.90 -8.52
N THR A 161 2.55 -11.26 -9.74
CA THR A 161 2.69 -10.35 -10.89
C THR A 161 1.32 -9.82 -11.29
N ASP A 162 1.15 -8.52 -11.22
CA ASP A 162 -0.09 -7.86 -11.63
C ASP A 162 0.10 -7.15 -12.96
N TRP A 163 -0.95 -7.15 -13.78
CA TRP A 163 -1.04 -6.39 -15.02
C TRP A 163 -2.18 -5.41 -14.90
N VAL A 164 -1.91 -4.13 -15.15
CA VAL A 164 -2.90 -3.07 -14.97
C VAL A 164 -3.08 -2.27 -16.25
N SER A 165 -4.31 -1.84 -16.56
CA SER A 165 -4.53 -0.86 -17.63
C SER A 165 -3.63 0.36 -17.41
N ALA A 166 -3.00 0.85 -18.48
CA ALA A 166 -2.02 1.93 -18.42
C ALA A 166 -2.33 3.01 -19.48
N GLY A 167 -1.69 4.17 -19.34
CA GLY A 167 -1.86 5.29 -20.26
C GLY A 167 -2.62 6.48 -19.66
N ALA A 168 -2.85 7.48 -20.50
CA ALA A 168 -3.40 8.76 -20.07
C ALA A 168 -4.83 8.63 -19.53
N GLY A 169 -5.10 9.25 -18.39
CA GLY A 169 -6.41 9.24 -17.76
C GLY A 169 -6.71 8.01 -16.90
N VAL A 170 -5.87 6.97 -16.96
CA VAL A 170 -5.97 5.82 -16.06
C VAL A 170 -5.16 6.11 -14.80
N LYS A 171 -5.84 6.05 -13.66
CA LYS A 171 -5.27 6.31 -12.34
C LYS A 171 -5.62 5.16 -11.42
N TRP A 172 -4.66 4.75 -10.61
CA TRP A 172 -4.78 3.64 -9.69
C TRP A 172 -4.38 4.06 -8.29
N GLN A 173 -5.06 3.47 -7.32
CA GLN A 173 -4.64 3.46 -5.94
C GLN A 173 -4.79 2.04 -5.40
N GLN A 174 -3.77 1.58 -4.68
CA GLN A 174 -3.74 0.23 -4.15
C GLN A 174 -3.78 0.28 -2.62
N TYR A 175 -4.44 -0.70 -2.03
CA TYR A 175 -4.61 -0.87 -0.59
C TYR A 175 -4.22 -2.28 -0.20
N ALA A 176 -3.46 -2.43 0.87
CA ALA A 176 -3.27 -3.73 1.50
C ALA A 176 -3.46 -3.62 3.00
N ARG A 177 -3.96 -4.69 3.61
CA ARG A 177 -4.25 -4.75 5.04
C ARG A 177 -3.89 -6.12 5.61
N ILE A 178 -3.39 -6.10 6.84
CA ILE A 178 -3.37 -7.22 7.78
C ILE A 178 -4.11 -6.79 9.05
N ASP A 179 -4.19 -7.66 10.06
CA ASP A 179 -4.84 -7.24 11.31
C ASP A 179 -4.07 -6.08 11.96
N GLY A 180 -4.79 -5.03 12.34
CA GLY A 180 -4.23 -3.82 12.95
C GLY A 180 -3.26 -2.99 12.09
N TRP A 181 -2.96 -3.32 10.83
CA TRP A 181 -2.10 -2.53 9.94
C TRP A 181 -2.67 -2.44 8.52
N SER A 182 -2.95 -1.22 8.07
CA SER A 182 -3.39 -0.90 6.71
C SER A 182 -2.42 0.04 6.02
N SER A 183 -2.15 -0.19 4.73
CA SER A 183 -1.26 0.61 3.90
C SER A 183 -1.96 0.94 2.58
N ASN A 184 -1.61 2.07 1.97
CA ASN A 184 -2.08 2.45 0.64
C ASN A 184 -1.03 3.23 -0.14
N THR A 185 -1.10 3.14 -1.46
CA THR A 185 -0.29 3.97 -2.34
C THR A 185 -0.86 5.38 -2.44
N ASP A 186 -0.07 6.32 -2.95
CA ASP A 186 -0.62 7.52 -3.59
C ASP A 186 -1.36 7.15 -4.89
N VAL A 187 -2.16 8.09 -5.41
CA VAL A 187 -2.80 7.94 -6.72
C VAL A 187 -1.74 8.06 -7.81
N ARG A 188 -1.60 7.01 -8.62
CA ARG A 188 -0.53 6.92 -9.64
C ARG A 188 -1.06 6.48 -11.00
N THR A 189 -0.35 6.90 -12.04
CA THR A 189 -0.57 6.48 -13.43
C THR A 189 0.66 5.72 -13.90
N TYR A 190 0.43 4.64 -14.66
CA TYR A 190 1.50 3.86 -15.26
C TYR A 190 1.64 4.14 -16.74
N GLN A 191 2.88 4.06 -17.24
CA GLN A 191 3.15 4.11 -18.67
C GLN A 191 2.91 2.72 -19.29
N PRO A 192 2.32 2.63 -20.49
CA PRO A 192 2.19 1.37 -21.21
C PRO A 192 3.54 0.67 -21.39
N GLY A 193 3.57 -0.65 -21.19
CA GLY A 193 4.78 -1.47 -21.25
C GLY A 193 5.78 -1.25 -20.10
N SER A 194 5.45 -0.40 -19.10
CA SER A 194 6.34 -0.18 -17.96
C SER A 194 6.34 -1.35 -16.98
N VAL A 195 7.44 -1.50 -16.25
CA VAL A 195 7.61 -2.50 -15.19
C VAL A 195 7.91 -1.79 -13.89
N GLN A 196 7.10 -2.04 -12.88
CA GLN A 196 7.27 -1.54 -11.53
C GLN A 196 7.62 -2.69 -10.58
N LYS A 197 8.27 -2.35 -9.48
CA LYS A 197 8.49 -3.27 -8.36
C LYS A 197 7.92 -2.61 -7.12
N ASP A 198 7.16 -3.38 -6.34
CA ASP A 198 6.61 -2.90 -5.08
C ASP A 198 6.68 -3.99 -4.02
N ARG A 199 6.79 -3.58 -2.76
CA ARG A 199 6.77 -4.50 -1.62
C ARG A 199 5.82 -3.95 -0.56
N TRP A 200 4.98 -4.83 -0.05
CA TRP A 200 4.02 -4.54 1.02
C TRP A 200 4.48 -5.16 2.33
N PHE A 201 4.28 -4.43 3.42
CA PHE A 201 4.65 -4.83 4.79
C PHE A 201 6.16 -5.08 4.97
N GLY A 202 6.99 -4.27 4.28
CA GLY A 202 8.44 -4.33 4.40
C GLY A 202 8.98 -3.90 5.77
N PRO A 203 10.26 -4.19 6.07
CA PRO A 203 10.85 -3.91 7.39
C PRO A 203 11.09 -2.42 7.65
N ILE A 204 11.19 -1.60 6.60
CA ILE A 204 11.44 -0.16 6.74
C ILE A 204 10.11 0.58 6.89
N THR A 205 9.56 0.58 8.10
CA THR A 205 8.37 1.40 8.40
C THR A 205 8.76 2.81 8.82
N ARG A 206 7.99 3.83 8.39
CA ARG A 206 8.18 5.25 8.74
C ARG A 206 6.95 6.10 8.37
N PRO A 207 6.84 7.34 8.87
CA PRO A 207 6.01 8.35 8.24
C PRO A 207 6.43 8.61 6.79
N ARG A 208 5.50 8.35 5.85
CA ARG A 208 5.60 8.72 4.44
C ARG A 208 4.22 9.19 3.99
N LEU A 209 4.12 10.46 3.64
CA LEU A 209 2.85 11.10 3.26
C LEU A 209 2.56 10.86 1.78
N THR A 210 1.30 10.70 1.40
CA THR A 210 0.78 10.81 0.03
C THR A 210 0.34 12.23 -0.26
N SER A 211 0.01 12.51 -1.52
CA SER A 211 -0.44 13.83 -1.98
C SER A 211 -1.70 14.32 -1.26
N ALA A 212 -2.51 13.42 -0.70
CA ALA A 212 -3.68 13.77 0.11
C ALA A 212 -3.35 14.17 1.55
N GLU A 213 -2.14 13.86 2.04
CA GLU A 213 -1.75 14.04 3.45
C GLU A 213 -0.67 15.10 3.66
N ILE A 214 -0.09 15.64 2.59
CA ILE A 214 0.80 16.80 2.70
C ILE A 214 0.03 18.04 3.21
N PRO A 215 0.72 19.02 3.82
CA PRO A 215 0.05 20.24 4.27
C PRO A 215 -0.53 21.05 3.13
N PHE A 216 -1.72 21.60 3.36
CA PHE A 216 -2.35 22.62 2.53
C PHE A 216 -2.39 23.94 3.30
N ARG A 217 -1.83 24.99 2.70
CA ARG A 217 -1.84 26.36 3.24
C ARG A 217 -2.99 27.13 2.62
N GLY A 218 -3.84 27.70 3.46
CA GLY A 218 -4.84 28.70 3.08
C GLY A 218 -4.39 30.13 3.41
N GLU A 219 -5.33 31.06 3.46
CA GLU A 219 -5.06 32.45 3.85
C GLU A 219 -4.68 32.54 5.34
N TYR A 220 -5.51 31.98 6.23
CA TYR A 220 -5.35 32.14 7.70
C TYR A 220 -4.78 30.92 8.42
N GLY A 221 -4.77 29.75 7.79
CA GLY A 221 -4.32 28.52 8.44
C GLY A 221 -3.61 27.53 7.52
N MET A 222 -3.19 26.42 8.12
CA MET A 222 -2.60 25.26 7.44
C MET A 222 -3.21 23.98 8.03
N SER A 223 -3.52 23.02 7.18
CA SER A 223 -4.12 21.74 7.56
C SER A 223 -3.37 20.59 6.89
N LEU A 224 -3.22 19.47 7.59
CA LEU A 224 -2.71 18.21 7.05
C LEU A 224 -3.38 17.02 7.72
N TYR A 225 -3.42 15.89 7.01
CA TYR A 225 -3.82 14.60 7.59
C TYR A 225 -2.61 13.91 8.24
N VAL A 226 -2.79 13.37 9.45
CA VAL A 226 -1.71 12.83 10.31
C VAL A 226 -1.87 11.34 10.58
N THR A 227 -2.29 10.58 9.57
CA THR A 227 -2.71 9.17 9.70
C THR A 227 -1.57 8.16 9.48
N GLY A 228 -0.53 8.54 8.75
CA GLY A 228 0.50 7.64 8.22
C GLY A 228 1.68 7.36 9.15
N ASN A 229 1.47 6.68 10.28
CA ASN A 229 2.54 6.38 11.25
C ASN A 229 3.40 5.13 10.90
N ALA A 230 3.02 4.33 9.91
CA ALA A 230 3.62 3.03 9.61
C ALA A 230 3.68 2.71 8.10
N GLY A 231 4.06 3.69 7.27
CA GLY A 231 4.30 3.46 5.84
C GLY A 231 5.45 2.46 5.62
N ASP A 232 5.19 1.37 4.93
CA ASP A 232 5.93 0.09 4.96
C ASP A 232 7.18 -0.03 4.04
N GLY A 233 7.71 1.09 3.59
CA GLY A 233 8.92 1.15 2.77
C GLY A 233 8.68 1.19 1.26
N GLY A 234 7.52 0.69 0.81
CA GLY A 234 7.15 0.58 -0.60
C GLY A 234 7.00 1.91 -1.32
N SER A 235 6.88 1.86 -2.66
CA SER A 235 6.86 3.08 -3.46
C SER A 235 5.51 3.77 -3.31
N ALA A 236 5.58 4.96 -2.73
CA ALA A 236 4.44 5.77 -2.41
C ALA A 236 3.48 5.26 -1.32
N HIS A 237 3.98 4.46 -0.36
CA HIS A 237 3.13 3.86 0.68
C HIS A 237 2.98 4.74 1.94
N ASN A 238 1.75 5.19 2.21
CA ASN A 238 1.31 5.59 3.55
C ASN A 238 0.77 4.34 4.27
N GLY A 239 0.92 4.25 5.58
CA GLY A 239 0.22 3.23 6.36
C GLY A 239 -0.07 3.65 7.78
N HIS A 240 -1.13 3.06 8.34
CA HIS A 240 -1.53 3.18 9.73
C HIS A 240 -1.45 1.82 10.41
N ALA A 241 -0.77 1.75 11.55
CA ALA A 241 -0.72 0.55 12.38
C ALA A 241 -1.10 0.87 13.84
N ASN A 242 -1.99 0.07 14.42
CA ASN A 242 -2.49 0.22 15.79
C ASN A 242 -1.39 0.04 16.85
N LEU A 243 -0.35 -0.74 16.53
CA LEU A 243 0.79 -1.04 17.42
C LEU A 243 1.95 -0.05 17.26
N VAL A 244 1.76 0.99 16.45
CA VAL A 244 2.75 2.05 16.25
C VAL A 244 2.16 3.34 16.81
N SER A 245 2.87 4.01 17.69
CA SER A 245 2.52 5.38 18.09
C SER A 245 3.11 6.37 17.10
N GLY A 246 2.36 7.40 16.73
CA GLY A 246 2.82 8.49 15.86
C GLY A 246 2.50 9.86 16.43
N THR A 247 3.42 10.80 16.34
CA THR A 247 3.23 12.20 16.78
C THR A 247 3.75 13.16 15.72
N TYR A 248 2.89 14.08 15.31
CA TYR A 248 3.17 15.12 14.32
C TYR A 248 3.15 16.48 15.00
N SER A 249 4.22 17.27 14.82
CA SER A 249 4.38 18.59 15.43
C SER A 249 4.78 19.60 14.36
N LEU A 250 4.02 20.70 14.25
CA LEU A 250 4.30 21.78 13.32
C LEU A 250 4.86 22.99 14.07
N TYR A 251 6.02 23.46 13.64
CA TYR A 251 6.75 24.58 14.22
C TYR A 251 6.94 25.72 13.21
N GLN A 252 7.07 26.93 13.74
CA GLN A 252 7.62 28.10 13.05
C GLN A 252 8.74 28.67 13.93
N GLY A 253 9.99 28.52 13.48
CA GLY A 253 11.15 28.70 14.37
C GLY A 253 11.04 27.77 15.58
N ASP A 254 11.25 28.30 16.79
CA ASP A 254 11.13 27.54 18.04
C ASP A 254 9.70 27.46 18.58
N LYS A 255 8.72 28.09 17.92
CA LYS A 255 7.32 28.12 18.37
C LYS A 255 6.58 26.90 17.85
N LEU A 256 6.10 26.05 18.76
CA LEU A 256 5.13 25.00 18.45
C LEU A 256 3.78 25.65 18.10
N LEU A 257 3.31 25.41 16.87
CA LEU A 257 2.02 25.90 16.39
C LEU A 257 0.90 24.90 16.67
N GLY A 258 1.20 23.61 16.56
CA GLY A 258 0.26 22.55 16.84
C GLY A 258 0.94 21.18 16.87
N GLN A 259 0.35 20.26 17.63
CA GLN A 259 0.82 18.90 17.78
C GLN A 259 -0.37 17.95 17.81
N ARG A 260 -0.23 16.79 17.19
CA ARG A 260 -1.26 15.76 17.16
C ARG A 260 -0.65 14.36 17.17
N ARG A 261 -1.29 13.43 17.87
CA ARG A 261 -0.99 12.02 17.72
C ARG A 261 -1.88 11.39 16.65
N SER A 262 -1.35 10.42 15.92
CA SER A 262 -2.10 9.73 14.86
C SER A 262 -3.36 9.01 15.38
N GLU A 263 -3.40 8.68 16.66
CA GLU A 263 -4.52 7.97 17.29
C GLU A 263 -5.63 8.92 17.79
N ASP A 264 -5.34 10.21 17.94
CA ASP A 264 -6.27 11.16 18.56
C ASP A 264 -7.29 11.74 17.55
N ALA A 265 -6.81 12.13 16.38
CA ALA A 265 -7.63 12.70 15.31
C ALA A 265 -6.89 12.62 13.97
N PRO A 266 -7.62 12.57 12.84
CA PRO A 266 -7.00 12.41 11.53
C PRO A 266 -6.33 13.69 11.01
N THR A 267 -6.56 14.85 11.63
CA THR A 267 -6.04 16.15 11.17
C THR A 267 -5.23 16.90 12.24
N LEU A 268 -4.23 17.64 11.75
CA LEU A 268 -3.53 18.70 12.47
C LEU A 268 -3.83 20.03 11.77
N ASP A 269 -4.66 20.85 12.42
CA ASP A 269 -5.10 22.15 11.92
C ASP A 269 -4.46 23.26 12.76
N VAL A 270 -3.83 24.23 12.11
CA VAL A 270 -3.31 25.45 12.73
C VAL A 270 -3.90 26.68 12.07
N TRP A 271 -4.26 27.67 12.88
CA TRP A 271 -4.90 28.92 12.46
C TRP A 271 -4.04 30.13 12.85
N ASP A 272 -4.52 31.32 12.53
CA ASP A 272 -3.88 32.60 12.84
C ASP A 272 -2.40 32.67 12.38
N LEU A 273 -2.12 32.06 11.22
CA LEU A 273 -0.80 32.10 10.62
C LEU A 273 -0.59 33.41 9.87
N GLU A 274 0.57 34.03 10.13
CA GLU A 274 1.03 35.22 9.42
C GLU A 274 0.99 35.04 7.89
N PRO A 275 0.58 36.07 7.13
CA PRO A 275 0.41 35.95 5.69
C PRO A 275 1.74 35.91 4.93
N GLN A 276 2.84 36.41 5.50
CA GLN A 276 4.15 36.43 4.85
C GLN A 276 4.68 35.01 4.67
N LYS A 277 5.54 34.85 3.66
CA LYS A 277 6.25 33.59 3.44
C LYS A 277 7.32 33.38 4.50
N LEU A 278 7.11 32.41 5.39
CA LEU A 278 7.96 32.10 6.54
C LEU A 278 8.45 30.64 6.50
N PRO A 279 9.56 30.32 7.18
CA PRO A 279 10.03 28.94 7.33
C PRO A 279 9.22 28.18 8.39
N TYR A 280 8.94 26.93 8.10
CA TYR A 280 8.22 26.00 8.97
C TYR A 280 8.97 24.66 9.04
N GLN A 281 8.76 23.95 10.14
CA GLN A 281 9.26 22.59 10.34
C GLN A 281 8.10 21.69 10.76
N LEU A 282 7.90 20.59 10.03
CA LEU A 282 7.01 19.51 10.42
C LEU A 282 7.87 18.34 10.91
N ILE A 283 7.64 17.90 12.14
CA ILE A 283 8.32 16.75 12.74
C ILE A 283 7.32 15.62 12.92
N ALA A 284 7.67 14.42 12.47
CA ALA A 284 6.93 13.19 12.73
C ALA A 284 7.82 12.17 13.45
N ASP A 285 7.44 11.81 14.66
CA ASP A 285 8.10 10.80 15.48
C ASP A 285 7.21 9.56 15.59
N THR A 286 7.81 8.38 15.46
CA THR A 286 7.08 7.13 15.68
C THR A 286 7.83 6.18 16.61
N LYS A 287 7.07 5.38 17.36
CA LYS A 287 7.60 4.33 18.24
C LYS A 287 6.72 3.10 18.22
N SER A 288 7.34 1.92 18.17
CA SER A 288 6.66 0.62 18.26
C SER A 288 7.42 -0.33 19.17
N GLY A 289 6.69 -1.28 19.76
CA GLY A 289 7.25 -2.35 20.58
C GLY A 289 7.56 -3.61 19.76
N ALA A 290 8.09 -4.62 20.46
CA ALA A 290 8.49 -5.90 19.84
C ALA A 290 7.30 -6.69 19.24
N GLU A 291 6.08 -6.40 19.70
CA GLU A 291 4.83 -6.93 19.18
C GLU A 291 4.54 -6.53 17.73
N PHE A 292 5.03 -5.36 17.29
CA PHE A 292 4.93 -4.94 15.88
C PHE A 292 6.02 -5.58 15.02
N GLY A 293 7.19 -5.79 15.61
CA GLY A 293 8.31 -6.46 14.97
C GLY A 293 9.67 -5.94 15.45
N PRO A 294 10.78 -6.53 14.97
CA PRO A 294 12.12 -6.14 15.37
C PRO A 294 12.67 -4.91 14.64
N TYR A 295 11.94 -4.38 13.65
CA TYR A 295 12.39 -3.35 12.72
C TYR A 295 11.67 -2.03 12.93
N SER A 296 12.34 -0.92 12.58
CA SER A 296 11.81 0.44 12.70
C SER A 296 11.19 0.77 14.08
N PRO A 297 11.76 0.33 15.22
CA PRO A 297 11.14 0.56 16.53
C PRO A 297 11.04 2.05 16.88
N THR A 298 11.91 2.87 16.29
CA THR A 298 11.82 4.33 16.39
C THR A 298 12.15 4.98 15.05
N THR A 299 11.34 5.95 14.64
CA THR A 299 11.65 6.83 13.51
C THR A 299 11.52 8.30 13.90
N HIS A 300 12.26 9.14 13.20
CA HIS A 300 12.24 10.59 13.36
C HIS A 300 12.36 11.23 11.98
N THR A 301 11.33 11.95 11.55
CA THR A 301 11.28 12.63 10.25
C THR A 301 11.03 14.11 10.42
N GLU A 302 11.92 14.93 9.89
CA GLU A 302 11.80 16.39 9.87
C GLU A 302 11.68 16.89 8.45
N TRP A 303 10.58 17.54 8.12
CA TRP A 303 10.45 18.34 6.89
C TRP A 303 10.64 19.81 7.21
N ASN A 304 11.53 20.46 6.47
CA ASN A 304 11.68 21.91 6.49
C ASN A 304 11.12 22.47 5.19
N PHE A 305 10.32 23.53 5.26
CA PHE A 305 9.71 24.15 4.09
C PHE A 305 9.43 25.63 4.33
N THR A 306 9.08 26.35 3.26
CA THR A 306 8.62 27.74 3.37
C THR A 306 7.21 27.85 2.83
N SER A 307 6.35 28.57 3.56
CA SER A 307 4.93 28.72 3.22
C SER A 307 4.43 30.11 3.60
N GLY A 308 3.48 30.66 2.86
CA GLY A 308 2.86 31.96 3.10
C GLY A 308 1.39 31.89 2.68
N ALA A 309 0.59 32.91 3.01
CA ALA A 309 -0.83 32.91 2.67
C ALA A 309 -1.04 32.65 1.17
N ALA A 310 -2.00 31.79 0.87
CA ALA A 310 -2.42 31.45 -0.48
C ALA A 310 -3.90 31.78 -0.66
N GLU A 311 -4.26 32.17 -1.89
CA GLU A 311 -5.66 32.25 -2.29
C GLU A 311 -6.20 30.82 -2.48
N GLY A 312 -7.25 30.47 -1.73
CA GLY A 312 -7.71 29.08 -1.66
C GLY A 312 -6.73 28.16 -0.91
N ALA A 313 -6.86 26.84 -1.11
CA ALA A 313 -5.98 25.85 -0.49
C ALA A 313 -4.84 25.46 -1.44
N GLN A 314 -3.60 25.77 -1.06
CA GLN A 314 -2.41 25.42 -1.84
C GLN A 314 -1.59 24.34 -1.14
N ALA A 315 -1.27 23.27 -1.87
CA ALA A 315 -0.35 22.24 -1.39
C ALA A 315 1.03 22.81 -1.08
N VAL A 316 1.58 22.46 0.08
CA VAL A 316 2.95 22.74 0.49
C VAL A 316 3.84 21.62 -0.05
N PRO A 317 4.81 21.91 -0.93
CA PRO A 317 5.62 20.86 -1.52
C PRO A 317 6.58 20.23 -0.50
N LEU A 318 6.49 18.91 -0.31
CA LEU A 318 7.35 18.17 0.62
C LEU A 318 8.07 17.01 -0.08
N VAL A 319 9.33 16.79 0.28
CA VAL A 319 10.09 15.61 -0.17
C VAL A 319 9.67 14.37 0.61
N GLN A 320 9.32 13.30 -0.09
CA GLN A 320 9.14 11.95 0.45
C GLN A 320 10.27 11.04 -0.03
N LEU A 321 10.55 9.97 0.74
CA LEU A 321 11.65 9.06 0.48
C LEU A 321 11.15 7.61 0.40
N ASP A 322 11.28 7.02 -0.78
CA ASP A 322 10.99 5.62 -1.02
C ASP A 322 12.28 4.81 -0.96
N TYR A 323 12.28 3.68 -0.24
CA TYR A 323 13.48 2.88 0.01
C TYR A 323 13.41 1.55 -0.72
N GLY A 324 14.53 1.16 -1.33
CA GLY A 324 14.67 -0.14 -1.99
C GLY A 324 15.86 -0.90 -1.44
N THR A 325 15.63 -2.14 -1.03
CA THR A 325 16.68 -3.10 -0.68
C THR A 325 16.17 -4.53 -0.85
N ASP A 326 17.07 -5.44 -1.22
CA ASP A 326 16.73 -6.86 -1.36
C ASP A 326 16.85 -7.54 0.01
N VAL A 327 15.70 -7.93 0.56
CA VAL A 327 15.56 -8.60 1.85
C VAL A 327 14.78 -9.90 1.66
N ASP A 328 15.06 -10.87 2.52
CA ASP A 328 14.24 -12.08 2.62
C ASP A 328 12.89 -11.82 3.31
N ALA A 329 12.06 -12.85 3.38
CA ALA A 329 10.74 -12.79 4.05
C ALA A 329 10.81 -12.43 5.54
N ALA A 330 11.98 -12.53 6.17
CA ALA A 330 12.19 -12.09 7.55
C ALA A 330 12.76 -10.68 7.64
N GLY A 331 12.83 -9.92 6.53
CA GLY A 331 13.34 -8.56 6.48
C GLY A 331 14.87 -8.46 6.56
N ARG A 332 15.61 -9.51 6.17
CA ARG A 332 17.09 -9.52 6.25
C ARG A 332 17.76 -9.47 4.89
N ALA A 333 18.70 -8.55 4.75
CA ALA A 333 19.59 -8.44 3.59
C ALA A 333 20.91 -9.18 3.84
N THR A 334 21.58 -9.61 2.77
CA THR A 334 22.96 -10.07 2.88
C THR A 334 23.88 -8.94 3.30
N ARG A 335 24.98 -9.24 4.01
CA ARG A 335 25.96 -8.21 4.44
C ARG A 335 26.53 -7.35 3.31
N LYS A 336 26.56 -7.89 2.09
CA LYS A 336 26.78 -7.13 0.87
C LYS A 336 25.44 -7.03 0.15
N SER A 337 24.84 -5.85 0.13
CA SER A 337 23.53 -5.63 -0.46
C SER A 337 23.45 -4.25 -1.10
N ASP A 338 22.62 -4.12 -2.12
CA ASP A 338 22.33 -2.81 -2.71
C ASP A 338 21.23 -2.11 -1.89
N PHE A 339 21.37 -0.79 -1.81
CA PHE A 339 20.39 0.09 -1.18
C PHE A 339 20.11 1.27 -2.11
N SER A 340 18.83 1.55 -2.31
CA SER A 340 18.38 2.64 -3.16
C SER A 340 17.38 3.55 -2.46
N ILE A 341 17.41 4.82 -2.84
CA ILE A 341 16.48 5.84 -2.37
C ILE A 341 15.92 6.56 -3.59
N THR A 342 14.60 6.55 -3.74
CA THR A 342 13.89 7.31 -4.76
C THR A 342 13.16 8.46 -4.07
N PRO A 343 13.70 9.68 -4.10
CA PRO A 343 13.03 10.86 -3.57
C PRO A 343 11.92 11.33 -4.52
N GLU A 344 10.80 11.75 -3.96
CA GLU A 344 9.68 12.34 -4.68
C GLU A 344 9.27 13.66 -4.02
N VAL A 345 8.96 14.70 -4.80
CA VAL A 345 8.40 15.95 -4.26
C VAL A 345 6.90 15.95 -4.50
N LEU A 346 6.13 15.75 -3.43
CA LEU A 346 4.67 15.80 -3.49
C LEU A 346 4.18 17.25 -3.43
N GLY A 347 3.05 17.54 -4.09
CA GLY A 347 2.42 18.87 -4.09
C GLY A 347 2.97 19.88 -5.11
N SER A 348 4.06 19.56 -5.82
CA SER A 348 4.57 20.41 -6.91
C SER A 348 5.48 19.64 -7.87
N SER A 349 5.33 19.91 -9.17
CA SER A 349 6.24 19.47 -10.24
C SER A 349 7.17 20.58 -10.74
N ALA A 350 7.17 21.75 -10.09
CA ALA A 350 7.95 22.89 -10.55
C ALA A 350 9.46 22.66 -10.36
N ALA A 351 10.26 23.03 -11.36
CA ALA A 351 11.73 22.85 -11.33
C ALA A 351 12.45 23.55 -10.17
N ARG A 352 11.81 24.56 -9.55
CA ARG A 352 12.31 25.25 -8.35
C ARG A 352 12.13 24.46 -7.06
N ASP A 353 11.18 23.53 -7.01
CA ASP A 353 10.88 22.69 -5.84
C ASP A 353 11.59 21.33 -5.94
N ALA A 354 12.19 21.04 -7.10
CA ALA A 354 12.96 19.83 -7.35
C ALA A 354 14.12 19.65 -6.35
N LEU A 355 14.53 18.38 -6.20
CA LEU A 355 15.65 18.01 -5.36
C LEU A 355 16.96 18.65 -5.85
N SER A 356 17.79 19.10 -4.90
CA SER A 356 19.12 19.66 -5.13
C SER A 356 20.24 18.72 -4.66
N SER A 357 20.03 17.95 -3.60
CA SER A 357 21.02 17.00 -3.09
C SER A 357 20.39 15.92 -2.22
N LEU A 358 21.08 14.79 -2.10
CA LEU A 358 20.72 13.68 -1.22
C LEU A 358 21.99 13.14 -0.52
N ARG A 359 21.86 12.82 0.76
CA ARG A 359 22.90 12.21 1.60
C ARG A 359 22.30 11.03 2.34
N LEU A 360 23.02 9.91 2.32
CA LEU A 360 22.74 8.73 3.14
C LEU A 360 23.84 8.54 4.17
N GLU A 361 23.44 8.22 5.39
CA GLU A 361 24.27 7.73 6.47
C GLU A 361 23.71 6.42 7.00
N ILE A 362 24.62 5.51 7.33
CA ILE A 362 24.30 4.19 7.83
C ILE A 362 24.91 4.02 9.22
N SER A 363 24.15 3.41 10.12
CA SER A 363 24.62 2.95 11.41
C SER A 363 24.41 1.43 11.52
N TYR A 364 25.38 0.76 12.14
CA TYR A 364 25.32 -0.68 12.46
C TYR A 364 25.27 -0.94 13.98
N ASP A 365 25.04 0.13 14.78
CA ASP A 365 25.05 0.15 16.24
C ASP A 365 23.86 0.96 16.79
N ASP A 366 22.68 0.77 16.19
CA ASP A 366 21.40 1.38 16.59
C ASP A 366 21.43 2.92 16.66
N GLY A 367 22.20 3.55 15.77
CA GLY A 367 22.27 5.01 15.63
C GLY A 367 23.32 5.69 16.51
N ALA A 368 24.16 4.94 17.23
CA ALA A 368 25.23 5.51 18.05
C ALA A 368 26.34 6.14 17.19
N THR A 369 26.70 5.51 16.07
CA THR A 369 27.66 6.05 15.10
C THR A 369 27.11 6.05 13.68
N TRP A 370 27.40 7.09 12.91
CA TRP A 370 26.87 7.29 11.56
C TRP A 370 27.98 7.38 10.53
N HIS A 371 27.89 6.56 9.49
CA HIS A 371 28.85 6.50 8.40
C HIS A 371 28.21 6.95 7.10
N ARG A 372 28.70 8.07 6.56
CA ARG A 372 28.28 8.56 5.26
C ARG A 372 28.57 7.54 4.17
N GLN A 373 27.60 7.31 3.29
CA GLN A 373 27.74 6.47 2.11
C GLN A 373 27.87 7.33 0.85
N ASP A 374 28.70 6.87 -0.08
CA ASP A 374 28.75 7.43 -1.41
C ASP A 374 27.62 6.86 -2.24
N MET A 375 26.82 7.73 -2.86
CA MET A 375 25.67 7.36 -3.65
C MET A 375 25.81 7.84 -5.09
N LYS A 376 25.28 7.06 -6.02
CA LYS A 376 25.20 7.39 -7.44
C LYS A 376 23.75 7.57 -7.84
N GLU A 377 23.43 8.69 -8.47
CA GLU A 377 22.11 8.94 -9.02
C GLU A 377 21.99 8.34 -10.43
N LYS A 378 20.86 7.70 -10.70
CA LYS A 378 20.48 7.17 -12.01
C LYS A 378 18.97 7.27 -12.20
N LYS A 379 18.55 8.13 -13.13
CA LYS A 379 17.13 8.30 -13.51
C LYS A 379 16.22 8.64 -12.31
N GLY A 380 16.67 9.50 -11.42
CA GLY A 380 15.95 9.94 -10.22
C GLY A 380 16.17 9.06 -8.98
N THR A 381 16.79 7.89 -9.11
CA THR A 381 17.07 7.00 -7.98
C THR A 381 18.53 7.07 -7.57
N TRP A 382 18.79 7.26 -6.28
CA TRP A 382 20.13 7.24 -5.68
C TRP A 382 20.46 5.85 -5.17
N GLN A 383 21.63 5.32 -5.51
CA GLN A 383 22.00 3.92 -5.24
C GLN A 383 23.38 3.82 -4.64
N THR A 384 23.57 2.85 -3.75
CA THR A 384 24.86 2.46 -3.18
C THR A 384 24.88 0.97 -2.87
N SER A 385 26.07 0.42 -2.66
CA SER A 385 26.24 -0.96 -2.18
C SER A 385 26.79 -0.91 -0.77
N LEU A 386 26.07 -1.51 0.16
CA LEU A 386 26.44 -1.61 1.56
C LEU A 386 27.39 -2.79 1.77
N SER A 387 28.33 -2.61 2.71
CA SER A 387 29.23 -3.66 3.18
C SER A 387 29.23 -3.67 4.70
N ALA A 388 28.31 -4.41 5.29
CA ALA A 388 28.10 -4.47 6.72
C ALA A 388 29.22 -5.25 7.44
N PRO A 389 29.67 -4.81 8.63
CA PRO A 389 30.56 -5.58 9.49
C PRO A 389 29.96 -6.94 9.85
N HIS A 390 30.80 -7.96 10.08
CA HIS A 390 30.33 -9.32 10.40
C HIS A 390 29.50 -9.41 11.70
N ARG A 391 29.72 -8.51 12.66
CA ARG A 391 29.01 -8.49 13.95
C ARG A 391 27.72 -7.65 13.95
N ALA A 392 27.39 -7.02 12.82
CA ALA A 392 26.20 -6.18 12.73
C ALA A 392 24.96 -7.04 12.50
N ASP A 393 23.92 -6.82 13.28
CA ASP A 393 22.64 -7.54 13.15
C ASP A 393 21.60 -6.71 12.39
N TYR A 394 21.69 -5.38 12.47
CA TYR A 394 20.74 -4.45 11.89
C TYR A 394 21.44 -3.30 11.17
N VAL A 395 20.70 -2.69 10.24
CA VAL A 395 21.07 -1.44 9.58
C VAL A 395 20.08 -0.37 10.02
N SER A 396 20.59 0.73 10.56
CA SER A 396 19.82 1.96 10.76
C SER A 396 20.21 2.98 9.68
N ILE A 397 19.25 3.75 9.21
CA ILE A 397 19.45 4.72 8.12
C ILE A 397 19.12 6.13 8.59
N ARG A 398 19.91 7.10 8.10
CA ARG A 398 19.59 8.52 8.17
C ARG A 398 19.78 9.12 6.79
N VAL A 399 18.72 9.72 6.27
CA VAL A 399 18.70 10.29 4.94
C VAL A 399 18.35 11.76 5.03
N THR A 400 19.18 12.60 4.44
CA THR A 400 18.90 14.04 4.29
C THR A 400 18.80 14.38 2.82
N ALA A 401 17.67 14.95 2.42
CA ALA A 401 17.42 15.37 1.05
C ALA A 401 17.03 16.85 1.06
N LYS A 402 17.60 17.66 0.16
CA LYS A 402 17.34 19.10 0.07
C LYS A 402 16.67 19.44 -1.26
N GLN A 403 15.81 20.45 -1.25
CA GLN A 403 15.18 21.02 -2.44
C GLN A 403 15.91 22.28 -2.89
N ARG A 404 15.65 22.73 -4.13
CA ARG A 404 16.17 23.98 -4.68
C ARG A 404 15.52 25.23 -4.07
N ASN A 405 14.30 25.09 -3.54
CA ASN A 405 13.55 26.17 -2.88
C ASN A 405 13.97 26.39 -1.41
N GLY A 406 14.99 25.67 -0.91
CA GLY A 406 15.47 25.72 0.48
C GLY A 406 14.77 24.76 1.43
N GLY A 407 13.72 24.05 1.00
CA GLY A 407 13.08 22.98 1.77
C GLY A 407 13.91 21.69 1.78
N GLY A 408 13.41 20.66 2.46
CA GLY A 408 14.03 19.36 2.52
C GLY A 408 13.45 18.44 3.58
N VAL A 409 14.00 17.24 3.66
CA VAL A 409 13.65 16.24 4.67
C VAL A 409 14.91 15.64 5.29
N THR A 410 14.88 15.40 6.59
CA THR A 410 15.80 14.47 7.27
C THR A 410 14.99 13.37 7.91
N GLN A 411 15.23 12.12 7.52
CA GLN A 411 14.53 10.95 8.06
C GLN A 411 15.53 9.97 8.66
N THR A 412 15.34 9.63 9.93
CA THR A 412 16.10 8.61 10.64
C THR A 412 15.18 7.43 10.94
N VAL A 413 15.61 6.22 10.59
CA VAL A 413 14.92 4.97 10.89
C VAL A 413 15.92 4.05 11.59
N THR A 414 15.66 3.74 12.85
CA THR A 414 16.47 2.76 13.60
C THR A 414 16.10 1.35 13.19
N ARG A 415 17.07 0.44 13.09
CA ARG A 415 16.87 -0.96 12.66
C ARG A 415 15.93 -1.09 11.45
N ALA A 416 16.20 -0.32 10.41
CA ALA A 416 15.41 -0.28 9.18
C ALA A 416 15.27 -1.68 8.54
N PHE A 417 16.30 -2.51 8.61
CA PHE A 417 16.25 -3.92 8.21
C PHE A 417 17.37 -4.73 8.89
N GLY A 418 17.25 -6.06 8.84
CA GLY A 418 18.20 -6.99 9.44
C GLY A 418 19.31 -7.44 8.48
N LEU A 419 20.33 -8.09 9.02
CA LEU A 419 21.46 -8.63 8.27
C LEU A 419 21.58 -10.15 8.43
N LYS A 420 22.06 -10.83 7.39
CA LYS A 420 22.42 -12.25 7.42
C LYS A 420 23.73 -12.55 6.69
#